data_AF-X0UUN3-F1
#
_entry.id   AF-X0UUN3-F1
#
_cell.length_a   1.000
_cell.length_b   1.000
_cell.length_c   1.000
_cell.angle_alpha   90.00
_cell.angle_beta   90.00
_cell.angle_gamma   90.00
#
_symmetry.space_group_name_H-M   'P 1'
#
loop_
_entity.id
_entity.type
_entity.pdbx_description
1 polymer ?
#
loop_
_entity_poly.entity_id
_entity_poly.type
_entity_poly.pdbx_seq_one_letter_code
_entity_poly.pdbx_strand_id
1 'polypeptide(L)'
;MSIEHPATSIAKSSHFAAHCRMGPKNMEPHSQYGQYQRYRQMSLDDMLLENRIVFLIGEISYQRAAEVIMKMLYLDNLKRNSEISLYVNSPGGSVDDTMAIYDTIRFVGSPIATYCIGRAQSGAAV
;
A
#
# COMPACT_ATOMS: atom_id res chain seq x y z
N MET A 1 -25.69 55.39 -15.69
CA MET A 1 -25.67 55.38 -17.17
C MET A 1 -25.53 53.93 -17.59
N SER A 2 -26.54 53.14 -17.92
CA SER A 2 -27.98 53.29 -18.21
C SER A 2 -28.62 51.92 -17.80
N ILE A 3 -29.76 51.78 -17.12
CA ILE A 3 -31.16 52.15 -17.47
C ILE A 3 -31.54 51.55 -18.85
N GLU A 4 -32.56 50.74 -19.13
CA GLU A 4 -33.70 50.08 -18.45
C GLU A 4 -34.24 48.99 -19.45
N HIS A 5 -34.53 47.75 -19.05
CA HIS A 5 -35.87 47.12 -18.89
C HIS A 5 -36.58 46.65 -20.23
N PRO A 6 -37.78 46.04 -20.21
CA PRO A 6 -38.07 44.63 -19.91
C PRO A 6 -39.03 43.96 -20.94
N ALA A 7 -39.30 42.66 -20.84
CA ALA A 7 -40.56 42.10 -21.36
C ALA A 7 -40.97 40.83 -20.59
N THR A 8 -41.98 41.01 -19.75
CA THR A 8 -42.77 40.03 -19.01
C THR A 8 -43.56 39.11 -19.94
N SER A 9 -43.66 37.81 -19.65
CA SER A 9 -44.94 37.09 -19.76
C SER A 9 -44.90 35.75 -19.01
N ILE A 10 -45.82 35.62 -18.07
CA ILE A 10 -46.13 34.43 -17.28
C ILE A 10 -47.23 33.68 -18.03
N ALA A 11 -47.05 32.39 -18.31
CA ALA A 11 -48.16 31.47 -18.57
C ALA A 11 -47.82 30.04 -18.11
N LYS A 12 -48.80 29.44 -17.42
CA LYS A 12 -48.80 28.15 -16.72
C LYS A 12 -49.04 26.95 -17.66
N SER A 13 -48.98 25.75 -17.05
CA SER A 13 -49.55 24.44 -17.46
C SER A 13 -48.67 23.64 -18.43
N SER A 14 -47.97 22.57 -18.01
CA SER A 14 -48.40 21.25 -17.53
C SER A 14 -48.79 20.27 -18.66
N HIS A 15 -48.10 19.13 -18.68
CA HIS A 15 -48.36 17.89 -19.42
C HIS A 15 -48.08 17.93 -20.93
N PHE A 16 -46.96 17.34 -21.36
CA PHE A 16 -46.96 16.08 -22.12
C PHE A 16 -45.52 15.58 -22.33
N ALA A 17 -45.37 14.26 -22.29
CA ALA A 17 -44.11 13.53 -22.21
C ALA A 17 -43.22 13.67 -23.46
N ALA A 18 -41.92 13.86 -23.24
CA ALA A 18 -40.90 13.46 -24.20
C ALA A 18 -39.65 12.97 -23.46
N HIS A 19 -39.48 11.66 -23.52
CA HIS A 19 -38.39 10.86 -22.97
C HIS A 19 -37.04 11.34 -23.54
N CYS A 20 -36.28 12.16 -22.80
CA CYS A 20 -34.88 12.43 -23.13
C CYS A 20 -34.07 11.15 -22.88
N ARG A 21 -33.77 10.46 -23.99
CA ARG A 21 -32.88 9.30 -24.04
C ARG A 21 -31.56 9.65 -23.35
N MET A 22 -31.30 9.07 -22.19
CA MET A 22 -29.91 8.93 -21.73
C MET A 22 -29.23 7.98 -22.71
N GLY A 23 -28.34 8.52 -23.55
CA GLY A 23 -27.44 7.69 -24.33
C GLY A 23 -26.66 6.77 -23.38
N PRO A 24 -26.29 5.55 -23.82
CA PRO A 24 -25.46 4.67 -23.00
C PRO A 24 -24.18 5.43 -22.68
N LYS A 25 -23.93 5.70 -21.39
CA LYS A 25 -22.62 6.14 -20.95
C LYS A 25 -21.67 5.02 -21.36
N ASN A 26 -20.82 5.29 -22.35
CA ASN A 26 -19.77 4.38 -22.78
C ASN A 26 -18.95 3.98 -21.55
N MET A 27 -19.23 2.78 -21.05
CA MET A 27 -18.44 2.15 -20.01
C MET A 27 -17.23 1.55 -20.74
N GLU A 28 -16.17 2.34 -20.88
CA GLU A 28 -14.90 1.90 -21.45
C GLU A 28 -14.38 0.69 -20.65
N PRO A 29 -14.41 -0.56 -21.19
CA PRO A 29 -14.09 -1.75 -20.42
C PRO A 29 -12.59 -2.05 -20.38
N HIS A 30 -11.72 -1.03 -20.42
CA HIS A 30 -10.32 -1.19 -20.81
C HIS A 30 -9.25 -1.10 -19.70
N SER A 31 -9.60 -1.02 -18.41
CA SER A 31 -8.57 -1.02 -17.34
C SER A 31 -8.63 -2.17 -16.33
N GLN A 32 -9.65 -3.04 -16.37
CA GLN A 32 -9.88 -4.00 -15.28
C GLN A 32 -9.13 -5.33 -15.44
N TYR A 33 -8.85 -5.76 -16.68
CA TYR A 33 -8.18 -7.04 -16.95
C TYR A 33 -6.67 -7.04 -16.61
N GLY A 34 -5.97 -5.91 -16.76
CA GLY A 34 -4.53 -5.82 -16.47
C GLY A 34 -4.20 -5.97 -14.98
N GLN A 35 -5.03 -5.37 -14.11
CA GLN A 35 -4.87 -5.46 -12.65
C GLN A 35 -5.14 -6.88 -12.13
N TYR A 36 -6.08 -7.61 -12.75
CA TYR A 36 -6.38 -9.01 -12.39
C TYR A 36 -5.24 -9.97 -12.75
N GLN A 37 -4.55 -9.72 -13.88
CA GLN A 37 -3.38 -10.51 -14.27
C GLN A 37 -2.19 -10.27 -13.34
N ARG A 38 -2.01 -9.04 -12.85
CA ARG A 38 -0.98 -8.70 -11.84
C ARG A 38 -1.19 -9.45 -10.54
N TYR A 39 -2.42 -9.47 -10.02
CA TYR A 39 -2.75 -10.16 -8.76
C TYR A 39 -2.52 -11.68 -8.82
N ARG A 40 -2.65 -12.30 -10.00
CA ARG A 40 -2.32 -13.74 -10.20
C ARG A 40 -0.83 -14.05 -10.20
N GLN A 41 0.02 -13.05 -10.42
CA GLN A 41 1.48 -13.24 -10.55
C GLN A 41 2.25 -12.83 -9.30
N MET A 42 1.61 -12.11 -8.37
CA MET A 42 2.22 -11.67 -7.11
C MET A 42 2.08 -12.73 -6.03
N SER A 43 3.13 -12.90 -5.25
CA SER A 43 3.06 -13.69 -4.01
C SER A 43 2.39 -12.87 -2.90
N LEU A 44 1.92 -13.55 -1.85
CA LEU A 44 1.37 -12.88 -0.66
C LEU A 44 2.40 -11.93 -0.02
N ASP A 45 3.68 -12.32 -0.02
CA ASP A 45 4.78 -11.50 0.46
C ASP A 45 4.89 -10.19 -0.32
N ASP A 46 4.73 -10.24 -1.65
CA ASP A 46 4.78 -9.03 -2.50
C ASP A 46 3.61 -8.09 -2.21
N MET A 47 2.41 -8.65 -2.03
CA MET A 47 1.21 -7.88 -1.68
C MET A 47 1.34 -7.19 -0.32
N LEU A 48 1.98 -7.84 0.65
CA LEU A 48 2.23 -7.26 1.98
C LEU A 48 3.39 -6.26 1.94
N LEU A 49 4.39 -6.51 1.10
CA LEU A 49 5.51 -5.59 0.88
C LEU A 49 5.04 -4.28 0.24
N GLU A 50 4.06 -4.30 -0.68
CA GLU A 50 3.44 -3.08 -1.20
C GLU A 50 2.80 -2.23 -0.09
N ASN A 51 2.25 -2.88 0.94
CA ASN A 51 1.72 -2.24 2.15
C ASN A 51 2.81 -1.90 3.18
N ARG A 52 4.10 -2.09 2.83
CA ARG A 52 5.29 -1.82 3.65
C ARG A 52 5.34 -2.66 4.93
N ILE A 53 4.83 -3.89 4.82
CA ILE A 53 4.85 -4.88 5.87
C ILE A 53 5.95 -5.90 5.56
N VAL A 54 6.87 -6.10 6.49
CA VAL A 54 7.97 -7.07 6.39
C VAL A 54 7.84 -8.09 7.53
N PHE A 55 8.00 -9.37 7.20
CA PHE A 55 7.94 -10.46 8.18
C PHE A 55 9.31 -11.07 8.41
N LEU A 56 9.67 -11.23 9.67
CA LEU A 56 10.77 -12.05 10.15
C LEU A 56 10.18 -13.22 10.93
N ILE A 57 9.97 -14.34 10.24
CA ILE A 57 9.34 -15.54 10.81
C ILE A 57 10.31 -16.71 10.74
N GLY A 58 10.43 -17.45 11.85
CA GLY A 58 11.31 -18.60 11.95
C GLY A 58 12.73 -18.24 12.41
N GLU A 59 13.65 -19.17 12.27
CA GLU A 59 15.04 -19.01 12.72
C GLU A 59 15.80 -17.96 11.89
N ILE A 60 16.61 -17.15 12.56
CA ILE A 60 17.46 -16.14 11.93
C ILE A 60 18.69 -16.84 11.34
N SER A 61 18.66 -17.02 10.02
CA SER A 61 19.78 -17.50 9.21
C SER A 61 20.16 -16.46 8.16
N TYR A 62 21.36 -16.56 7.60
CA TYR A 62 21.87 -15.69 6.55
C TYR A 62 20.87 -15.41 5.42
N GLN A 63 20.18 -16.45 4.93
CA GLN A 63 19.20 -16.30 3.85
C GLN A 63 18.01 -15.43 4.28
N ARG A 64 17.47 -15.67 5.50
CA ARG A 64 16.33 -14.92 6.03
C ARG A 64 16.70 -13.48 6.38
N ALA A 65 17.87 -13.29 6.97
CA ALA A 65 18.40 -11.96 7.25
C ALA A 65 18.60 -11.17 5.95
N ALA A 66 19.23 -11.77 4.94
CA ALA A 66 19.42 -11.12 3.64
C ALA A 66 18.08 -10.73 2.99
N GLU A 67 17.06 -11.59 3.03
CA GLU A 67 15.71 -11.26 2.54
C GLU A 67 15.11 -10.05 3.25
N VAL A 68 15.17 -9.98 4.58
CA VAL A 68 14.63 -8.86 5.37
C VAL A 68 15.39 -7.57 5.07
N ILE A 69 16.73 -7.62 4.99
CA ILE A 69 17.58 -6.47 4.67
C ILE A 69 17.25 -5.93 3.28
N MET A 70 17.16 -6.81 2.27
CA MET A 70 16.79 -6.42 0.90
C MET A 70 15.41 -5.76 0.85
N LYS A 71 14.41 -6.35 1.54
CA LYS A 71 13.05 -5.79 1.63
C LYS A 71 13.05 -4.41 2.29
N MET A 72 13.78 -4.22 3.38
CA MET A 72 13.87 -2.90 4.06
C MET A 72 14.52 -1.83 3.18
N LEU A 73 15.65 -2.14 2.54
CA LEU A 73 16.34 -1.20 1.65
C LEU A 73 15.48 -0.83 0.43
N TYR A 74 14.73 -1.80 -0.11
CA TYR A 74 13.78 -1.57 -1.18
C TYR A 74 12.68 -0.59 -0.76
N LEU A 75 12.07 -0.80 0.41
CA LEU A 75 11.02 0.06 0.94
C LEU A 75 11.50 1.47 1.29
N ASP A 76 12.74 1.61 1.74
CA ASP A 76 13.35 2.92 2.00
C ASP A 76 13.61 3.69 0.70
N ASN A 77 14.07 3.00 -0.35
CA ASN A 77 14.32 3.63 -1.65
C ASN A 77 13.01 4.11 -2.30
N LEU A 78 11.94 3.31 -2.22
CA LEU A 78 10.64 3.68 -2.78
C LEU A 78 10.03 4.94 -2.13
N LYS A 79 10.04 5.00 -0.79
CA LYS A 79 9.43 6.10 -0.03
C LYS A 79 10.21 6.35 1.26
N ARG A 80 11.22 7.20 1.18
CA ARG A 80 11.97 7.69 2.35
C ARG A 80 11.02 8.38 3.34
N ASN A 81 11.31 8.28 4.63
CA ASN A 81 10.57 8.91 5.75
C ASN A 81 9.17 8.37 6.03
N SER A 82 8.73 7.31 5.35
CA SER A 82 7.46 6.67 5.69
C SER A 82 7.72 5.45 6.58
N GLU A 83 6.78 5.09 7.45
CA GLU A 83 6.95 4.01 8.44
C GLU A 83 6.89 2.61 7.83
N ILE A 84 7.84 1.76 8.21
CA ILE A 84 7.92 0.34 7.81
C ILE A 84 7.56 -0.53 9.01
N SER A 85 6.58 -1.42 8.84
CA SER A 85 6.14 -2.32 9.91
C SER A 85 6.86 -3.65 9.80
N LEU A 86 7.74 -3.94 10.76
CA LEU A 86 8.45 -5.21 10.89
C LEU A 86 7.74 -6.10 11.91
N TYR A 87 7.21 -7.23 11.45
CA TYR A 87 6.61 -8.24 12.32
C TYR A 87 7.61 -9.36 12.61
N VAL A 88 7.85 -9.60 13.89
CA VAL A 88 8.86 -10.53 14.38
C VAL A 88 8.18 -11.72 15.06
N ASN A 89 8.45 -12.93 14.56
CA ASN A 89 8.08 -14.20 15.17
C ASN A 89 9.22 -15.19 15.00
N SER A 90 10.24 -15.07 15.85
CA SER A 90 11.48 -15.82 15.72
C SER A 90 11.95 -16.38 17.06
N PRO A 91 12.40 -17.65 17.11
CA PRO A 91 13.09 -18.21 18.27
C PRO A 91 14.54 -17.68 18.41
N GLY A 92 15.01 -16.81 17.52
CA GLY A 92 16.39 -16.35 17.43
C GLY A 92 17.18 -17.05 16.33
N GLY A 93 18.51 -17.04 16.42
CA GLY A 93 19.40 -17.68 15.46
C GLY A 93 20.83 -17.15 15.56
N SER A 94 21.47 -16.99 14.40
CA SER A 94 22.83 -16.46 14.29
C SER A 94 22.93 -15.01 14.78
N VAL A 95 23.95 -14.73 15.59
CA VAL A 95 24.19 -13.38 16.15
C VAL A 95 24.65 -12.41 15.07
N ASP A 96 25.50 -12.87 14.16
CA ASP A 96 26.02 -12.04 13.06
C ASP A 96 24.89 -11.61 12.11
N ASP A 97 24.01 -12.54 11.77
CA ASP A 97 22.85 -12.28 10.91
C ASP A 97 21.84 -11.35 11.59
N THR A 98 21.66 -11.51 12.90
CA THR A 98 20.83 -10.60 13.70
C THR A 98 21.42 -9.18 13.69
N MET A 99 22.73 -9.06 13.92
CA MET A 99 23.40 -7.76 13.92
C MET A 99 23.33 -7.09 12.54
N ALA A 100 23.43 -7.85 11.45
CA ALA A 100 23.25 -7.31 10.11
C ALA A 100 21.84 -6.70 9.91
N ILE A 101 20.79 -7.35 10.43
CA ILE A 101 19.42 -6.78 10.42
C ILE A 101 19.37 -5.53 11.29
N TYR A 102 19.93 -5.59 12.50
CA TYR A 102 19.92 -4.49 13.44
C TYR A 102 20.63 -3.24 12.90
N ASP A 103 21.79 -3.42 12.27
CA ASP A 103 22.53 -2.33 11.61
C ASP A 103 21.73 -1.75 10.44
N THR A 104 21.03 -2.60 9.69
CA THR A 104 20.15 -2.15 8.60
C THR A 104 18.99 -1.32 9.14
N ILE A 105 18.40 -1.70 10.27
CA ILE A 105 17.33 -0.93 10.93
C ILE A 105 17.83 0.48 11.30
N ARG A 106 19.09 0.62 11.68
CA ARG A 106 19.71 1.91 12.04
C ARG A 106 20.21 2.70 10.83
N PHE A 107 20.56 2.02 9.76
CA PHE A 107 21.03 2.63 8.51
C PHE A 107 19.90 3.24 7.69
N VAL A 108 18.74 2.58 7.66
CA VAL A 108 17.56 3.02 6.91
C VAL A 108 17.02 4.34 7.49
N GLY A 109 16.74 5.32 6.61
CA GLY A 109 16.23 6.63 7.03
C GLY A 109 14.75 6.62 7.38
N SER A 110 14.00 5.65 6.86
CA SER A 110 12.59 5.43 7.19
C SER A 110 12.43 4.89 8.63
N PRO A 111 11.46 5.40 9.42
CA PRO A 111 11.21 4.86 10.75
C PRO A 111 10.69 3.42 10.66
N ILE A 112 11.24 2.54 11.50
CA ILE A 112 10.87 1.11 11.54
C ILE A 112 10.13 0.84 12.84
N ALA A 113 8.88 0.39 12.74
CA ALA A 113 8.09 -0.08 13.87
C ALA A 113 8.17 -1.59 13.98
N THR A 114 8.58 -2.08 15.14
CA THR A 114 8.74 -3.51 15.40
C THR A 114 7.56 -4.05 16.21
N TYR A 115 6.94 -5.11 15.70
CA TYR A 115 5.79 -5.75 16.32
C TYR A 115 6.12 -7.22 16.58
N CYS A 116 6.19 -7.59 17.85
CA CYS A 116 6.37 -8.98 18.24
C CYS A 116 5.04 -9.73 18.10
N ILE A 117 5.01 -10.76 17.24
CA ILE A 117 3.88 -11.69 17.14
C ILE A 117 4.32 -13.06 17.65
N GLY A 118 3.72 -13.52 18.75
CA GLY A 118 3.99 -14.85 19.29
C GLY A 118 5.27 -14.89 20.12
N ARG A 119 6.41 -15.22 19.51
CA ARG A 119 7.70 -15.34 20.22
C ARG A 119 8.78 -14.49 19.58
N ALA A 120 9.50 -13.73 20.41
CA ALA A 120 10.72 -13.02 20.05
C ALA A 120 11.77 -13.38 21.10
N GLN A 121 12.70 -14.25 20.73
CA GLN A 121 13.70 -14.81 21.65
C GLN A 121 15.11 -14.54 21.11
N SER A 122 16.09 -14.43 22.01
CA SER A 122 17.50 -14.15 21.68
C SER A 122 17.66 -12.87 20.85
N GLY A 123 18.39 -12.92 19.73
CA GLY A 123 18.59 -11.79 18.81
C GLY A 123 17.31 -11.17 18.24
N ALA A 124 16.16 -11.86 18.32
CA ALA A 124 14.87 -11.29 17.91
C ALA A 124 14.22 -10.40 18.98
N ALA A 125 14.71 -10.40 20.23
CA ALA A 125 14.12 -9.68 21.36
C ALA A 125 14.69 -8.26 21.58
N VAL A 126 15.67 -7.87 20.77
CA VAL A 126 16.41 -6.59 20.87
C VAL A 126 15.91 -5.55 19.88
#